data_AF-E0E1B2-F1
#
_entry.id   AF-E0E1B2-F1
#
_cell.length_a   1.000
_cell.length_b   1.000
_cell.length_c   1.000
_cell.angle_alpha   90.00
_cell.angle_beta   90.00
_cell.angle_gamma   90.00
#
_symmetry.space_group_name_H-M   'P 1'
#
loop_
_entity.id
_entity.type
_entity.pdbx_description
1 polymer ?
#
loop_
_entity_poly.entity_id
_entity_poly.type
_entity_poly.pdbx_seq_one_letter_code
_entity_poly.pdbx_strand_id
1 'polypeptide(L)'
;LDIKKTYIAGGTNTISKSTEAKLPGVLERMAGKDRYETSVAIAKSKFRDSKEAFIASGEEFADALVISPVSGKYNRPTLLASRNKKTNAVVKKYIEESYLTSITAIGGEKYLPNSIMLDLAGK
;
A
#
# COMPACT_ATOMS: atom_id res chain seq x y z
N LEU A 1 26.22 1.19 10.13
CA LEU A 1 24.94 1.58 10.75
C LEU A 1 24.74 0.71 11.99
N ASP A 2 24.43 1.29 13.15
CA ASP A 2 24.00 0.53 14.34
C ASP A 2 22.48 0.32 14.27
N ILE A 3 22.06 -0.75 13.59
CA ILE A 3 20.64 -0.99 13.29
C ILE A 3 19.96 -1.66 14.50
N LYS A 4 19.05 -0.94 15.17
CA LYS A 4 18.28 -1.45 16.31
C LYS A 4 16.89 -1.98 15.96
N LYS A 5 16.33 -1.56 14.84
CA LYS A 5 14.96 -1.88 14.42
C LYS A 5 14.93 -2.16 12.94
N THR A 6 14.31 -3.28 12.58
CA THR A 6 14.06 -3.67 11.19
C THR A 6 12.57 -3.87 10.97
N TYR A 7 12.08 -3.31 9.87
CA TYR A 7 10.74 -3.55 9.35
C TYR A 7 10.87 -4.24 8.01
N ILE A 8 10.05 -5.25 7.77
CA ILE A 8 10.06 -6.00 6.51
C ILE A 8 8.80 -5.65 5.74
N ALA A 9 8.95 -5.20 4.50
CA ALA A 9 7.85 -5.05 3.54
C ALA A 9 7.91 -6.21 2.55
N GLY A 10 6.83 -6.99 2.44
CA GLY A 10 6.73 -8.12 1.52
C GLY A 10 6.79 -9.49 2.19
N GLY A 11 6.25 -10.49 1.47
CA GLY A 11 6.09 -11.86 1.96
C GLY A 11 7.37 -12.68 1.95
N THR A 12 7.26 -13.93 2.39
CA THR A 12 8.39 -14.87 2.47
C THR A 12 8.95 -15.28 1.11
N ASN A 13 8.16 -15.14 0.04
CA ASN A 13 8.61 -15.37 -1.33
C ASN A 13 9.57 -14.28 -1.82
N THR A 14 9.55 -13.09 -1.20
CA THR A 14 10.47 -11.97 -1.52
C THR A 14 11.61 -11.91 -0.53
N ILE A 15 11.32 -12.02 0.77
CA ILE A 15 12.32 -12.04 1.85
C ILE A 15 12.08 -13.30 2.67
N SER A 16 12.90 -14.33 2.43
CA SER A 16 12.78 -15.63 3.09
C SER A 16 12.92 -15.54 4.61
N LYS A 17 12.42 -16.56 5.33
CA LYS A 17 12.63 -16.67 6.78
C LYS A 17 14.10 -16.82 7.16
N SER A 18 14.89 -17.50 6.33
CA SER A 18 16.35 -17.59 6.51
C SER A 18 17.06 -16.24 6.35
N THR A 19 16.52 -15.34 5.53
CA THR A 19 17.04 -13.96 5.39
C THR A 19 16.58 -13.10 6.56
N GLU A 20 15.30 -13.18 6.95
CA GLU A 20 14.74 -12.50 8.12
C GLU A 20 15.53 -12.80 9.41
N ALA A 21 15.91 -14.07 9.62
CA ALA A 21 16.68 -14.49 10.80
C ALA A 21 18.08 -13.86 10.89
N LYS A 22 18.60 -13.31 9.78
CA LYS A 22 19.89 -12.60 9.76
C LYS A 22 19.75 -11.10 9.99
N LEU A 23 18.53 -10.56 10.02
CA LEU A 23 18.28 -9.14 10.20
C LEU A 23 18.19 -8.79 11.70
N PRO A 24 18.85 -7.73 12.17
CA PRO A 24 18.79 -7.34 13.57
C PRO A 24 17.44 -6.70 13.92
N GLY A 25 16.86 -7.07 15.07
CA GLY A 25 15.72 -6.36 15.65
C GLY A 25 14.49 -6.28 14.76
N VAL A 26 14.12 -7.37 14.08
CA VAL A 26 12.89 -7.44 13.27
C VAL A 26 11.69 -7.25 14.19
N LEU A 27 11.01 -6.12 14.05
CA LEU A 27 9.82 -5.80 14.86
C LEU A 27 8.54 -6.25 14.18
N GLU A 28 8.51 -6.23 12.85
CA GLU A 28 7.29 -6.43 12.10
C GLU A 28 7.57 -6.76 10.63
N ARG A 29 6.73 -7.63 10.07
CA ARG A 29 6.61 -7.88 8.63
C ARG A 29 5.24 -7.43 8.14
N MET A 30 5.21 -6.42 7.29
CA MET A 30 4.03 -5.91 6.59
C MET A 30 3.92 -6.62 5.24
N ALA A 31 3.03 -7.60 5.15
CA ALA A 31 2.88 -8.42 3.95
C ALA A 31 1.44 -8.95 3.82
N GLY A 32 1.04 -9.22 2.59
CA GLY A 32 -0.16 -9.99 2.26
C GLY A 32 0.09 -10.97 1.12
N LYS A 33 -0.97 -11.60 0.60
CA LYS A 33 -0.85 -12.60 -0.47
C LYS A 33 -0.34 -12.02 -1.79
N ASP A 34 -0.57 -10.73 -2.00
CA ASP A 34 -0.20 -9.98 -3.18
C ASP A 34 0.20 -8.54 -2.82
N ARG A 35 0.50 -7.74 -3.85
CA ARG A 35 0.90 -6.34 -3.69
C ARG A 35 -0.21 -5.43 -3.16
N TYR A 36 -1.48 -5.76 -3.40
CA TYR A 36 -2.62 -4.98 -2.94
C TYR A 36 -2.79 -5.14 -1.43
N GLU A 37 -2.79 -6.38 -0.95
CA GLU A 37 -2.82 -6.68 0.49
C GLU A 37 -1.58 -6.16 1.21
N THR A 38 -0.40 -6.27 0.59
CA THR A 38 0.84 -5.73 1.16
C THR A 38 0.76 -4.20 1.30
N SER A 39 0.19 -3.48 0.32
CA SER A 39 -0.01 -2.03 0.42
C SER A 39 -0.94 -1.66 1.58
N VAL A 40 -2.00 -2.44 1.80
CA VAL A 40 -2.91 -2.27 2.94
C VAL A 40 -2.21 -2.59 4.27
N ALA A 41 -1.38 -3.62 4.33
CA ALA A 41 -0.62 -3.96 5.54
C ALA A 41 0.34 -2.82 5.95
N ILE A 42 1.02 -2.21 4.98
CA ILE A 42 1.87 -1.03 5.21
C ILE A 42 1.03 0.16 5.68
N ALA A 43 -0.12 0.42 5.03
CA ALA A 43 -1.02 1.50 5.41
C ALA A 43 -1.52 1.36 6.86
N LYS A 44 -1.96 0.17 7.25
CA LYS A 44 -2.40 -0.13 8.64
C LYS A 44 -1.29 0.07 9.66
N SER A 45 -0.07 -0.32 9.31
CA SER A 45 1.08 -0.29 10.23
C SER A 45 1.69 1.11 10.41
N LYS A 46 1.84 1.86 9.31
CA LYS A 46 2.61 3.11 9.29
C LYS A 46 1.75 4.37 9.13
N PHE A 47 0.49 4.23 8.75
CA PHE A 47 -0.38 5.36 8.38
C PHE A 47 -1.80 5.24 8.97
N ARG A 48 -1.95 4.57 10.12
CA ARG A 48 -3.25 4.28 10.77
C ARG A 48 -4.15 5.51 10.93
N ASP A 49 -3.57 6.66 11.25
CA ASP A 49 -4.30 7.88 11.57
C ASP A 49 -4.44 8.84 10.36
N SER A 50 -4.04 8.39 9.16
CA SER A 50 -4.18 9.21 7.96
C SER A 50 -5.65 9.38 7.58
N LYS A 51 -6.00 10.59 7.14
CA LYS A 51 -7.30 10.94 6.56
C LYS A 51 -7.29 10.97 5.03
N GLU A 52 -6.12 10.82 4.43
CA GLU A 52 -5.93 10.93 2.99
C GLU A 52 -5.02 9.80 2.50
N ALA A 53 -5.30 9.25 1.32
CA ALA A 53 -4.45 8.23 0.69
C ALA A 53 -4.22 8.54 -0.79
N PHE A 54 -3.07 8.09 -1.29
CA PHE A 54 -2.82 8.03 -2.74
C PHE A 54 -3.22 6.65 -3.26
N ILE A 55 -3.85 6.62 -4.44
CA ILE A 55 -4.13 5.39 -5.17
C ILE A 55 -3.26 5.39 -6.41
N ALA A 56 -2.43 4.36 -6.59
CA ALA A 56 -1.62 4.16 -7.78
C ALA A 56 -1.92 2.79 -8.40
N SER A 57 -1.56 2.61 -9.67
CA SER A 57 -1.71 1.29 -10.30
C SER A 57 -0.84 0.26 -9.59
N GLY A 58 -1.42 -0.90 -9.27
CA GLY A 58 -0.66 -2.07 -8.87
C GLY A 58 -0.07 -2.82 -10.06
N GLU A 59 -0.45 -2.50 -11.30
CA GLU A 59 0.01 -3.19 -12.51
C GLU A 59 1.24 -2.49 -13.10
N GLU A 60 1.31 -1.16 -13.01
CA GLU A 60 2.45 -0.33 -13.41
C GLU A 60 3.03 0.41 -12.20
N PHE A 61 4.32 0.22 -11.92
CA PHE A 61 4.93 0.69 -10.67
C PHE A 61 5.42 2.14 -10.69
N ALA A 62 5.57 2.75 -11.87
CA ALA A 62 6.25 4.04 -12.02
C ALA A 62 5.56 5.16 -11.23
N ASP A 63 4.23 5.23 -11.28
CA ASP A 63 3.45 6.23 -10.56
C ASP A 63 3.57 6.06 -9.03
N ALA A 64 3.53 4.82 -8.55
CA ALA A 64 3.70 4.50 -7.13
C ALA A 64 5.12 4.83 -6.64
N LEU A 65 6.13 4.62 -7.48
CA LEU A 65 7.53 4.94 -7.18
C LEU A 65 7.72 6.45 -7.01
N VAL A 66 7.21 7.26 -7.94
CA VAL A 66 7.40 8.71 -7.94
C VAL A 66 6.64 9.40 -6.80
N ILE A 67 5.46 8.90 -6.40
CA ILE A 67 4.70 9.48 -5.28
C ILE A 67 5.21 9.07 -3.89
N SER A 68 6.08 8.05 -3.79
CA SER A 68 6.53 7.50 -2.50
C SER A 68 7.15 8.54 -1.54
N PRO A 69 8.03 9.47 -1.99
CA PRO A 69 8.57 10.51 -1.11
C PRO A 69 7.51 11.46 -0.56
N VAL A 70 6.52 11.81 -1.38
CA VAL A 70 5.38 12.67 -0.98
C VAL A 70 4.51 11.96 0.06
N SER A 71 4.28 10.67 -0.15
CA SER A 71 3.53 9.79 0.75
C SER A 71 4.15 9.75 2.16
N GLY A 72 5.47 9.53 2.23
CA GLY A 72 6.21 9.58 3.48
C GLY A 72 6.24 10.97 4.12
N LYS A 73 6.44 12.04 3.33
CA LYS A 73 6.51 13.42 3.82
C LYS A 73 5.20 13.89 4.45
N TYR A 74 4.06 13.54 3.87
CA TYR A 74 2.75 14.00 4.32
C TYR A 74 1.98 12.97 5.15
N ASN A 75 2.61 11.86 5.53
CA ASN A 75 1.99 10.77 6.27
C ASN A 75 0.70 10.25 5.60
N ARG A 76 0.75 10.02 4.29
CA ARG A 76 -0.36 9.49 3.49
C ARG A 76 0.07 8.14 2.89
N PRO A 77 -0.69 7.06 3.08
CA PRO A 77 -0.33 5.78 2.49
C PRO A 77 -0.55 5.81 0.97
N THR A 78 0.30 5.10 0.24
CA THR A 78 0.02 4.70 -1.15
C THR A 78 -0.61 3.32 -1.15
N LEU A 79 -1.88 3.25 -1.53
CA LEU A 79 -2.58 2.01 -1.79
C LEU A 79 -2.48 1.68 -3.28
N LEU A 80 -2.33 0.40 -3.59
CA LEU A 80 -2.29 -0.08 -4.97
C LEU A 80 -3.68 -0.53 -5.41
N ALA A 81 -4.02 -0.32 -6.68
CA ALA A 81 -5.28 -0.78 -7.26
C ALA A 81 -5.07 -1.46 -8.63
N SER A 82 -5.83 -2.51 -8.88
CA SER A 82 -5.91 -3.21 -10.16
C SER A 82 -7.02 -2.61 -11.02
N ARG A 83 -6.91 -2.79 -12.33
CA ARG A 83 -8.04 -2.56 -13.26
C ARG A 83 -9.16 -3.58 -13.08
N ASN A 84 -8.91 -4.69 -12.39
CA ASN A 84 -9.94 -5.64 -12.00
C ASN A 84 -10.50 -5.30 -10.61
N LYS A 85 -11.75 -4.83 -10.55
CA LYS A 85 -12.46 -4.48 -9.30
C LYS A 85 -12.42 -5.61 -8.25
N LYS A 86 -12.53 -6.87 -8.69
CA LYS A 86 -12.53 -8.02 -7.75
C LYS A 86 -11.23 -8.13 -6.96
N THR A 87 -10.10 -7.77 -7.58
CA THR A 87 -8.79 -7.78 -6.94
C THR A 87 -8.67 -6.69 -5.87
N ASN A 88 -9.45 -5.62 -5.98
CA ASN A 88 -9.38 -4.47 -5.09
C ASN A 88 -10.19 -4.62 -3.80
N ALA A 89 -10.86 -5.76 -3.60
CA ALA A 89 -11.77 -5.96 -2.46
C ALA A 89 -11.12 -5.62 -1.10
N VAL A 90 -9.85 -5.99 -0.90
CA VAL A 90 -9.11 -5.69 0.35
C VAL A 90 -8.78 -4.20 0.51
N VAL A 91 -8.51 -3.51 -0.60
CA VAL A 91 -8.20 -2.08 -0.63
C VAL A 91 -9.46 -1.28 -0.36
N LYS A 92 -10.57 -1.64 -1.03
CA LYS A 92 -11.90 -1.08 -0.80
C LYS A 92 -12.32 -1.24 0.66
N LYS A 93 -12.23 -2.46 1.20
CA LYS A 93 -12.54 -2.74 2.61
C LYS A 93 -11.69 -1.88 3.55
N TYR A 94 -10.39 -1.74 3.30
CA TYR A 94 -9.55 -0.87 4.12
C TYR A 94 -10.00 0.59 4.06
N ILE A 95 -10.33 1.11 2.88
CA ILE A 95 -10.84 2.48 2.73
C ILE A 95 -12.14 2.65 3.55
N GLU A 96 -13.09 1.72 3.42
CA GLU A 96 -14.38 1.74 4.14
C GLU A 96 -14.23 1.67 5.67
N GLU A 97 -13.27 0.90 6.18
CA GLU A 97 -13.03 0.71 7.62
C GLU A 97 -12.07 1.74 8.24
N SER A 98 -11.44 2.58 7.41
CA SER A 98 -10.45 3.56 7.85
C SER A 98 -11.06 4.94 8.15
N TYR A 99 -10.22 5.87 8.63
CA TYR A 99 -10.59 7.29 8.79
C TYR A 99 -10.34 8.12 7.51
N LEU A 100 -10.12 7.47 6.37
CA LEU A 100 -9.89 8.15 5.10
C LEU A 100 -11.13 8.93 4.68
N THR A 101 -10.96 10.24 4.47
CA THR A 101 -11.99 11.15 3.94
C THR A 101 -11.74 11.51 2.49
N SER A 102 -10.52 11.30 1.99
CA SER A 102 -10.18 11.53 0.59
C SER A 102 -9.17 10.50 0.06
N ILE A 103 -9.30 10.21 -1.24
CA ILE A 103 -8.33 9.42 -1.99
C ILE A 103 -7.95 10.20 -3.25
N THR A 104 -6.67 10.21 -3.59
CA THR A 104 -6.13 10.91 -4.76
C THR A 104 -5.52 9.91 -5.73
N ALA A 105 -5.99 9.89 -6.97
CA ALA A 105 -5.43 9.06 -8.03
C ALA A 105 -4.07 9.60 -8.50
N ILE A 106 -3.08 8.72 -8.62
CA ILE A 106 -1.77 9.00 -9.21
C ILE A 106 -1.59 8.06 -10.39
N GLY A 107 -1.59 8.65 -11.59
CA GLY A 107 -1.49 7.91 -12.85
C GLY A 107 -2.64 8.23 -13.81
N GLY A 108 -2.51 7.72 -15.02
CA GLY A 108 -3.49 7.93 -16.08
C GLY A 108 -4.64 6.91 -16.08
N GLU A 109 -5.75 7.31 -16.71
CA GLU A 109 -6.99 6.51 -16.86
C GLU A 109 -6.76 5.10 -17.43
N LYS A 110 -5.73 4.94 -18.27
CA LYS A 110 -5.34 3.64 -18.85
C LYS A 110 -5.02 2.58 -17.79
N TYR A 111 -4.42 2.98 -16.67
CA TYR A 111 -3.91 2.09 -15.63
C TYR A 111 -4.68 2.20 -14.31
N LEU A 112 -5.33 3.34 -14.09
CA LEU A 112 -6.22 3.57 -12.97
C LEU A 112 -7.52 4.24 -13.48
N PRO A 113 -8.44 3.45 -14.07
CA PRO A 113 -9.69 3.98 -14.61
C PRO A 113 -10.55 4.65 -13.54
N ASN A 114 -11.28 5.70 -13.90
CA ASN A 114 -12.24 6.38 -13.04
C ASN A 114 -13.29 5.41 -12.49
N SER A 115 -13.67 4.37 -13.24
CA SER A 115 -14.58 3.33 -12.76
C SER A 115 -14.04 2.51 -11.58
N ILE A 116 -12.71 2.43 -11.41
CA ILE A 116 -12.05 1.84 -10.23
C ILE A 116 -12.05 2.83 -9.08
N MET A 117 -11.74 4.11 -9.35
CA MET A 117 -11.76 5.15 -8.33
C MET A 117 -13.16 5.33 -7.72
N LEU A 118 -14.21 5.30 -8.54
CA LEU A 118 -15.59 5.35 -8.08
C LEU A 118 -15.94 4.13 -7.21
N ASP A 119 -15.59 2.92 -7.65
CA ASP A 119 -15.82 1.71 -6.88
C ASP A 119 -15.11 1.72 -5.51
N LEU A 120 -13.86 2.18 -5.47
CA LEU A 120 -13.09 2.36 -4.22
C LEU A 120 -13.70 3.42 -3.29
N ALA A 121 -14.33 4.45 -3.85
CA ALA A 121 -15.02 5.50 -3.10
C ALA A 121 -16.46 5.12 -2.68
N GLY A 122 -16.90 3.89 -2.98
CA GLY A 122 -18.26 3.43 -2.68
C GLY A 122 -19.35 4.05 -3.55
N LYS A 123 -19.00 4.47 -4.77
CA LYS A 123 -19.91 5.10 -5.76
C LYS A 123 -20.12 4.23 -6.99
#